data_AF-A0A9E3WDR2-F1
#
_entry.id   AF-A0A9E3WDR2-F1
#
_cell.length_a   1.000
_cell.length_b   1.000
_cell.length_c   1.000
_cell.angle_alpha   90.00
_cell.angle_beta   90.00
_cell.angle_gamma   90.00
#
_symmetry.space_group_name_H-M   'P 1'
#
loop_
_entity.id
_entity.type
_entity.pdbx_description
1 polymer ?
#
loop_
_entity_poly.entity_id
_entity_poly.type
_entity_poly.pdbx_seq_one_letter_code
_entity_poly.pdbx_strand_id
1 'polypeptide(L)' 'MLLDVRHIVGAILLFVEGLIKIIKESKDFYELEKGIHELTQKVSKQFNSD' A
#
# COMPACT_ATOMS: atom_id res chain seq x y z
N MET A 1 -9.09 17.11 -8.19
CA MET A 1 -9.84 16.07 -8.92
C MET A 1 -10.76 15.36 -7.93
N LEU A 2 -12.02 15.04 -8.27
CA LEU A 2 -12.88 14.25 -7.37
C LEU A 2 -12.38 12.80 -7.45
N LEU A 3 -11.92 12.22 -6.35
CA LEU A 3 -11.47 10.83 -6.32
C LEU A 3 -12.65 9.92 -6.68
N ASP A 4 -12.60 9.33 -7.88
CA ASP A 4 -13.56 8.30 -8.31
C ASP A 4 -13.51 7.14 -7.31
N VAL A 5 -14.68 6.65 -6.90
CA VAL A 5 -14.82 5.49 -6.01
C VAL A 5 -13.99 4.29 -6.50
N ARG A 6 -13.81 4.14 -7.82
CA ARG A 6 -12.95 3.10 -8.41
C ARG A 6 -11.47 3.27 -8.02
N HIS A 7 -10.96 4.50 -8.01
CA HIS A 7 -9.58 4.78 -7.60
C HIS A 7 -9.40 4.52 -6.10
N ILE A 8 -10.39 4.90 -5.27
CA ILE A 8 -10.37 4.64 -3.83
C ILE A 8 -10.35 3.13 -3.56
N VAL A 9 -11.28 2.39 -4.16
CA VAL A 9 -11.38 0.93 -3.99
C VAL A 9 -10.12 0.24 -4.50
N GLY A 10 -9.57 0.67 -5.64
CA GLY A 10 -8.33 0.13 -6.19
C GLY A 10 -7.13 0.31 -5.26
N ALA A 11 -6.97 1.51 -4.69
CA ALA A 11 -5.90 1.79 -3.74
C ALA A 11 -6.02 0.96 -2.45
N ILE A 12 -7.24 0.79 -1.92
CA ILE A 12 -7.49 -0.05 -0.73
C ILE A 12 -7.13 -1.51 -1.02
N LEU A 13 -7.56 -2.06 -2.16
CA LEU A 13 -7.26 -3.44 -2.53
C LEU A 13 -5.74 -3.67 -2.62
N LEU A 14 -5.03 -2.79 -3.32
CA LEU A 14 -3.57 -2.85 -3.42
C LEU A 14 -2.87 -2.77 -2.06
N PHE A 15 -3.38 -1.94 -1.16
CA PHE A 15 -2.83 -1.81 0.19
C PHE A 15 -3.06 -3.09 1.02
N VAL A 16 -4.27 -3.67 0.99
CA VAL A 16 -4.58 -4.90 1.73
C VAL A 16 -3.76 -6.09 1.20
N GLU A 17 -3.66 -6.26 -0.11
CA GLU A 17 -2.84 -7.32 -0.71
C GLU A 17 -1.35 -7.15 -0.35
N GLY A 18 -0.83 -5.93 -0.43
CA GLY A 18 0.54 -5.61 -0.04
C GLY A 18 0.81 -5.91 1.44
N LEU A 19 -0.09 -5.51 2.33
CA LEU A 19 0.02 -5.77 3.76
C LEU A 19 0.05 -7.26 4.08
N ILE A 20 -0.87 -8.04 3.49
CA ILE A 20 -0.91 -9.50 3.69
C ILE A 20 0.41 -10.14 3.26
N LYS A 21 0.98 -9.69 2.14
CA LYS A 21 2.25 -10.20 1.64
C LYS A 21 3.40 -9.89 2.61
N ILE A 22 3.52 -8.63 3.05
CA ILE A 22 4.57 -8.21 4.00
C ILE A 22 4.47 -9.01 5.30
N ILE A 23 3.27 -9.12 5.89
CA ILE A 23 3.06 -9.87 7.14
C ILE A 23 3.46 -11.35 6.99
N LYS A 24 3.23 -11.95 5.81
CA LYS A 24 3.59 -13.36 5.55
C LYS A 24 5.08 -13.58 5.29
N GLU A 25 5.75 -12.62 4.66
CA GLU A 25 7.13 -12.78 4.16
C GLU A 25 8.19 -12.19 5.10
N SER A 26 7.83 -11.20 5.91
CA SER A 26 8.74 -10.57 6.88
C SER A 26 9.19 -11.55 7.95
N LYS A 27 10.51 -11.63 8.15
CA LYS A 27 11.14 -12.52 9.13
C LYS A 27 11.33 -11.86 10.49
N ASP A 28 11.33 -10.54 10.51
CA ASP A 28 11.49 -9.73 11.71
C ASP A 28 10.73 -8.40 11.60
N PHE A 29 10.73 -7.66 12.71
CA PHE A 29 10.05 -6.37 12.81
C PHE A 29 10.66 -5.29 11.91
N TYR A 30 11.96 -5.38 11.59
CA TYR A 30 12.61 -4.41 10.72
C TYR A 30 12.13 -4.57 9.26
N GLU A 31 12.07 -5.80 8.76
CA GLU A 31 11.51 -6.10 7.43
C GLU A 31 10.03 -5.70 7.35
N LEU A 32 9.26 -5.92 8.42
CA LEU A 32 7.86 -5.52 8.51
C LEU A 32 7.70 -3.99 8.42
N GLU A 33 8.43 -3.25 9.23
CA GLU A 33 8.37 -1.77 9.27
C GLU A 33 8.80 -1.18 7.92
N LYS A 34 9.91 -1.66 7.36
CA LYS A 34 10.39 -1.24 6.04
C LYS A 34 9.35 -1.53 4.96
N GLY A 35 8.80 -2.74 4.93
CA GLY A 35 7.79 -3.12 3.94
C GLY A 35 6.53 -2.26 4.01
N ILE A 36 6.02 -1.97 5.22
CA ILE A 36 4.87 -1.09 5.43
C ILE A 36 5.16 0.33 4.96
N HIS A 37 6.36 0.85 5.26
CA HIS A 37 6.77 2.18 4.83
C HIS A 37 6.80 2.29 3.30
N GLU A 38 7.43 1.33 2.61
CA GLU A 38 7.51 1.28 1.15
C GLU A 38 6.13 1.13 0.49
N LEU A 39 5.25 0.29 1.05
CA LEU A 39 3.89 0.10 0.57
C LEU A 39 3.07 1.39 0.68
N THR A 40 3.18 2.09 1.81
CA THR A 40 2.50 3.37 2.04
C THR A 40 2.97 4.42 1.03
N GLN A 41 4.28 4.51 0.77
CA GLN A 41 4.82 5.42 -0.25
C GLN A 41 4.31 5.07 -1.66
N LYS A 42 4.22 3.78 -2.00
CA LYS A 42 3.72 3.31 -3.30
C LYS A 42 2.24 3.68 -3.50
N VAL A 43 1.41 3.46 -2.48
CA VAL A 43 -0.03 3.79 -2.53
C VAL A 43 -0.22 5.31 -2.59
N SER A 44 0.52 6.09 -1.80
CA SER A 44 0.48 7.56 -1.85
C SER A 44 0.84 8.13 -3.23
N LYS A 45 1.74 7.49 -3.99
CA LYS A 45 2.07 7.93 -5.35
C LYS A 45 0.91 7.75 -6.34
N GLN A 46 0.05 6.74 -6.16
CA GLN A 46 -1.15 6.60 -6.98
C GLN A 46 -2.15 7.74 -6.80
N PHE A 47 -2.13 8.41 -5.65
CA PHE A 47 -2.98 9.57 -5.38
C PHE A 47 -2.37 10.90 -5.84
N ASN A 48 -1.06 10.93 -6.16
CA ASN A 48 -0.32 12.14 -6.54
C ASN A 48 0.08 12.16 -8.03
N SER A 49 -0.24 11.13 -8.80
CA SER A 49 -0.06 11.10 -10.25
C SER A 49 -1.38 11.48 -10.94
N ASP A 50 -1.73 12.76 -10.84
CA ASP A 50 -2.64 13.46 -11.76
C ASP A 50 -1.80 14.11 -12.88
#